data_AF-A0A9D6NII2-F1
#
_entry.id   AF-A0A9D6NII2-F1
#
_cell.length_a   1.000
_cell.length_b   1.000
_cell.length_c   1.000
_cell.angle_alpha   90.00
_cell.angle_beta   90.00
_cell.angle_gamma   90.00
#
_symmetry.space_group_name_H-M   'P 1'
#
loop_
_entity.id
_entity.type
_entity.pdbx_description
1 polymer ?
#
loop_
_entity_poly.entity_id
_entity_poly.type
_entity_poly.pdbx_seq_one_letter_code
_entity_poly.pdbx_strand_id
1 'polypeptide(L)'
;MVTPSLLTVVSLFVPLGAPTGAVTGTAMASSPSSPVPARTTPWAVIKCKFSDQPQEPTFDPAFITGADGMSGYWQDVSYGQISLDGSAVYGWYTLPFTLAEGQKKTRGQRIDACIAAATDVDFSQYYSVIAILNAQIDSGSAGGRVVLDPLAWFVSFAAHEMGHGYGLDHSFDDSGVVYDPGSDGRPGAYGDGWDIMSAMTFAGSNPTFAGRFGASGPGLNAPNLDKLGWLAANRVVTWDGPSQTINLAALNHPEASGYLMAKVPFDAANPNHYYTVEFRRQTGWDKGIPQDTVLIHEVRPDGLFYLIRANGGPERLPGQTFHDVTNNVAITVLNMDSTSSTATVNIGRDEVWVDFNYRGSTKLGTFDFPYTTLAEGLNTVAYGGTLKIKAGSRNETAIINKRMRIEAYGGTVTIGR
;
A
#
# COMPACT_ATOMS: atom_id res chain seq x y z
N MET A 1 -67.82 13.96 -20.68
CA MET A 1 -67.75 15.00 -19.62
C MET A 1 -67.67 14.30 -18.29
N VAL A 2 -66.45 14.18 -17.76
CA VAL A 2 -66.20 13.65 -16.42
C VAL A 2 -65.27 14.65 -15.75
N THR A 3 -65.79 15.29 -14.72
CA THR A 3 -65.09 16.20 -13.81
C THR A 3 -64.20 15.39 -12.86
N PRO A 4 -62.96 15.80 -12.56
CA PRO A 4 -62.16 15.19 -11.52
C PRO A 4 -62.49 15.82 -10.15
N SER A 5 -62.70 14.97 -9.15
CA SER A 5 -62.82 15.38 -7.75
C SER A 5 -61.44 15.38 -7.09
N LEU A 6 -61.13 16.47 -6.38
CA LEU A 6 -59.93 16.65 -5.56
C LEU A 6 -59.87 15.59 -4.45
N LEU A 7 -58.69 15.00 -4.25
CA LEU A 7 -58.34 14.32 -3.00
C LEU A 7 -57.19 15.10 -2.33
N THR A 8 -57.51 15.69 -1.19
CA THR A 8 -56.61 16.45 -0.32
C THR A 8 -55.73 15.47 0.45
N VAL A 9 -54.41 15.52 0.27
CA VAL A 9 -53.45 14.80 1.13
C VAL A 9 -53.04 15.74 2.26
N VAL A 10 -53.46 15.39 3.48
CA VAL A 10 -53.05 16.05 4.72
C VAL A 10 -51.69 15.46 5.12
N SER A 11 -50.62 16.24 5.01
CA SER A 11 -49.29 15.89 5.51
C SER A 11 -49.29 15.97 7.04
N LEU A 12 -49.07 14.83 7.70
CA LEU A 12 -48.83 14.75 9.14
C LEU A 12 -47.41 15.24 9.43
N PHE A 13 -47.28 16.43 10.00
CA PHE A 13 -46.02 16.92 10.59
C PHE A 13 -45.83 16.26 11.96
N VAL A 14 -44.79 15.45 12.11
CA VAL A 14 -44.27 15.02 13.42
C VAL A 14 -43.08 15.91 13.75
N PRO A 15 -43.11 16.72 14.83
CA PRO A 15 -41.97 17.52 15.23
C PRO A 15 -40.97 16.63 15.96
N LEU A 16 -39.87 16.26 15.31
CA LEU A 16 -38.70 15.71 15.99
C LEU A 16 -37.91 16.88 16.59
N GLY A 17 -37.90 16.96 17.92
CA GLY A 17 -37.12 17.94 18.67
C GLY A 17 -35.63 17.79 18.38
N ALA A 18 -34.97 18.92 18.13
CA ALA A 18 -33.54 18.99 17.94
C ALA A 18 -32.80 18.62 19.25
N PRO A 19 -31.79 17.74 19.22
CA PRO A 19 -30.81 17.72 20.28
C PRO A 19 -29.86 18.90 20.07
N THR A 20 -29.95 19.87 20.97
CA THR A 20 -28.91 20.88 21.17
C THR A 20 -27.67 20.17 21.74
N GLY A 21 -26.67 19.94 20.89
CA GLY A 21 -25.38 19.44 21.29
C GLY A 21 -24.35 19.83 20.24
N ALA A 22 -23.67 20.95 20.45
CA ALA A 22 -22.51 21.31 19.66
C ALA A 22 -21.42 20.24 19.88
N VAL A 23 -21.20 19.38 18.90
CA VAL A 23 -20.03 18.50 18.87
C VAL A 23 -18.91 19.30 18.23
N THR A 24 -18.12 20.00 19.04
CA THR A 24 -16.78 20.42 18.66
C THR A 24 -15.98 19.15 18.43
N GLY A 25 -15.80 18.77 17.17
CA GLY A 25 -14.94 17.66 16.77
C GLY A 25 -13.50 17.98 17.15
N THR A 26 -13.05 17.50 18.31
CA THR A 26 -11.63 17.28 18.55
C THR A 26 -11.15 16.27 17.53
N ALA A 27 -10.16 16.64 16.72
CA ALA A 27 -9.42 15.70 15.90
C ALA A 27 -9.01 14.51 16.78
N MET A 28 -9.53 13.33 16.47
CA MET A 28 -8.99 12.09 17.00
C MET A 28 -7.58 11.99 16.42
N ALA A 29 -6.58 12.36 17.21
CA ALA A 29 -5.21 11.98 16.92
C ALA A 29 -5.21 10.47 16.78
N SER A 30 -4.89 9.97 15.59
CA SER A 30 -4.49 8.59 15.44
C SER A 30 -3.33 8.39 16.41
N SER A 31 -3.50 7.47 17.35
CA SER A 31 -2.38 7.05 18.21
C SER A 31 -1.23 6.69 17.26
N PRO A 32 -0.05 7.32 17.38
CA PRO A 32 1.09 6.88 16.59
C PRO A 32 1.27 5.40 16.88
N SER A 33 1.28 4.57 15.83
CA SER A 33 1.80 3.22 15.95
C SER A 33 3.19 3.38 16.52
N SER A 34 3.37 2.96 17.78
CA SER A 34 4.69 2.98 18.38
C SER A 34 5.57 2.05 17.54
N PRO A 35 6.76 2.48 17.10
CA PRO A 35 7.63 1.62 16.33
C PRO A 35 7.83 0.32 17.09
N VAL A 36 7.58 -0.81 16.41
CA VAL A 36 7.79 -2.14 17.00
C VAL A 36 9.26 -2.21 17.40
N PRO A 37 9.60 -2.59 18.65
CA PRO A 37 11.01 -2.73 19.02
C PRO A 37 11.70 -3.69 18.06
N ALA A 38 12.87 -3.28 17.55
CA ALA A 38 13.68 -4.13 16.70
C ALA A 38 13.88 -5.49 17.37
N ARG A 39 13.62 -6.57 16.63
CA ARG A 39 13.67 -7.93 17.17
C ARG A 39 14.36 -8.89 16.22
N THR A 40 14.96 -9.93 16.79
CA THR A 40 15.44 -11.06 16.00
C THR A 40 14.27 -11.97 15.66
N THR A 41 14.19 -12.38 14.40
CA THR A 41 13.23 -13.37 13.89
C THR A 41 13.99 -14.51 13.21
N PRO A 42 14.69 -15.36 13.97
CA PRO A 42 15.50 -16.43 13.40
C PRO A 42 14.62 -17.50 12.74
N TRP A 43 15.02 -18.01 11.57
CA TRP A 43 14.32 -19.08 10.87
C TRP A 43 15.14 -20.38 10.90
N ALA A 44 14.48 -21.51 11.20
CA ALA A 44 15.09 -22.82 11.04
C ALA A 44 14.97 -23.27 9.59
N VAL A 45 16.08 -23.53 8.92
CA VAL A 45 16.08 -23.97 7.52
C VAL A 45 16.44 -25.44 7.48
N ILE A 46 15.46 -26.30 7.20
CA ILE A 46 15.60 -27.76 7.26
C ILE A 46 15.63 -28.30 5.84
N LYS A 47 16.74 -28.92 5.42
CA LYS A 47 16.81 -29.57 4.11
C LYS A 47 16.29 -31.01 4.22
N CYS A 48 15.44 -31.42 3.29
CA CYS A 48 14.79 -32.73 3.32
C CYS A 48 14.80 -33.40 1.97
N LYS A 49 15.10 -34.69 1.96
CA LYS A 49 15.09 -35.52 0.76
C LYS A 49 13.98 -36.55 0.80
N PHE A 50 13.29 -36.73 -0.32
CA PHE A 50 12.34 -37.83 -0.47
C PHE A 50 13.05 -39.19 -0.35
N SER A 51 12.36 -40.21 0.16
CA SER A 51 12.98 -41.51 0.47
C SER A 51 13.56 -42.24 -0.75
N ASP A 52 13.02 -41.96 -1.93
CA ASP A 52 13.44 -42.51 -3.23
C ASP A 52 14.31 -41.56 -4.05
N GLN A 53 14.61 -40.36 -3.53
CA GLN A 53 15.46 -39.36 -4.18
C GLN A 53 16.71 -39.15 -3.32
N PRO A 54 17.80 -39.91 -3.56
CA PRO A 54 18.99 -39.84 -2.70
C PRO A 54 19.84 -38.58 -2.91
N GLN A 55 19.57 -37.81 -3.97
CA GLN A 55 20.36 -36.65 -4.35
C GLN A 55 20.24 -35.52 -3.31
N GLU A 56 21.36 -34.87 -3.06
CA GLU A 56 21.48 -33.76 -2.12
C GLU A 56 22.03 -32.54 -2.86
N PRO A 57 21.16 -31.75 -3.53
CA PRO A 57 21.63 -30.60 -4.29
C PRO A 57 22.37 -29.61 -3.39
N THR A 58 23.40 -28.96 -3.94
CA THR A 58 24.15 -27.94 -3.20
C THR A 58 23.26 -26.75 -2.90
N PHE A 59 22.98 -26.54 -1.62
CA PHE A 59 22.28 -25.36 -1.11
C PHE A 59 23.30 -24.48 -0.39
N ASP A 60 23.47 -23.25 -0.88
CA ASP A 60 24.34 -22.25 -0.26
C ASP A 60 23.63 -21.62 0.95
N PRO A 61 24.09 -21.84 2.20
CA PRO A 61 23.46 -21.27 3.38
C PRO A 61 23.39 -19.73 3.37
N ALA A 62 24.29 -19.07 2.63
CA ALA A 62 24.27 -17.63 2.47
C ALA A 62 23.02 -17.12 1.73
N PHE A 63 22.23 -18.00 1.09
CA PHE A 63 20.90 -17.64 0.59
C PHE A 63 19.98 -17.14 1.71
N ILE A 64 20.11 -17.72 2.91
CA ILE A 64 19.32 -17.31 4.07
C ILE A 64 20.08 -16.29 4.92
N THR A 65 21.34 -16.58 5.26
CA THR A 65 22.09 -15.80 6.25
C THR A 65 22.95 -14.68 5.65
N GLY A 66 23.10 -14.63 4.33
CA GLY A 66 23.96 -13.67 3.64
C GLY A 66 23.29 -12.32 3.37
N ALA A 67 24.12 -11.29 3.20
CA ALA A 67 23.67 -9.93 2.87
C ALA A 67 23.02 -9.83 1.47
N ASP A 68 23.38 -10.69 0.53
CA ASP A 68 22.73 -10.75 -0.80
C ASP A 68 21.48 -11.65 -0.80
N GLY A 69 21.14 -12.28 0.34
CA GLY A 69 20.06 -13.23 0.51
C GLY A 69 18.92 -12.71 1.39
N MET A 70 18.21 -13.61 2.08
CA MET A 70 17.06 -13.27 2.93
C MET A 70 17.43 -12.36 4.10
N SER A 71 18.58 -12.57 4.72
CA SER A 71 19.01 -11.72 5.84
C SER A 71 19.18 -10.27 5.40
N GLY A 72 19.85 -10.00 4.28
CA GLY A 72 19.99 -8.63 3.79
C GLY A 72 18.68 -8.04 3.29
N TYR A 73 17.87 -8.82 2.56
CA TYR A 73 16.56 -8.36 2.08
C TYR A 73 15.67 -7.88 3.24
N TRP A 74 15.47 -8.73 4.26
CA TRP A 74 14.61 -8.40 5.38
C TRP A 74 15.21 -7.34 6.30
N GLN A 75 16.54 -7.28 6.43
CA GLN A 75 17.21 -6.20 7.15
C GLN A 75 16.93 -4.84 6.48
N ASP A 76 17.08 -4.75 5.17
CA ASP A 76 16.93 -3.49 4.42
C ASP A 76 15.46 -3.06 4.32
N VAL A 77 14.57 -3.97 3.91
CA VAL A 77 13.14 -3.66 3.69
C VAL A 77 12.42 -3.35 5.00
N SER A 78 12.84 -3.94 6.11
CA SER A 78 12.29 -3.63 7.43
C SER A 78 12.92 -2.41 8.10
N TYR A 79 13.91 -1.77 7.48
CA TYR A 79 14.69 -0.69 8.10
C TYR A 79 15.36 -1.12 9.42
N GLY A 80 15.77 -2.38 9.49
CA GLY A 80 16.36 -3.01 10.66
C GLY A 80 15.40 -3.26 11.82
N GLN A 81 14.08 -3.18 11.61
CA GLN A 81 13.10 -3.55 12.63
C GLN A 81 13.06 -5.07 12.87
N ILE A 82 13.51 -5.86 11.89
CA ILE A 82 13.82 -7.27 12.10
C ILE A 82 15.22 -7.61 11.61
N SER A 83 15.87 -8.55 12.28
CA SER A 83 17.05 -9.25 11.76
C SER A 83 16.83 -10.76 11.78
N LEU A 84 17.47 -11.47 10.86
CA LEU A 84 17.42 -12.94 10.83
C LEU A 84 18.55 -13.59 11.64
N ASP A 85 19.21 -12.83 12.52
CA ASP A 85 20.31 -13.33 13.34
C ASP A 85 19.86 -14.52 14.19
N GLY A 86 20.68 -15.56 14.22
CA GLY A 86 20.35 -16.83 14.85
C GLY A 86 19.66 -17.84 13.93
N SER A 87 19.29 -17.47 12.69
CA SER A 87 18.83 -18.43 11.68
C SER A 87 19.93 -19.46 11.40
N ALA A 88 19.54 -20.71 11.19
CA ALA A 88 20.48 -21.80 10.93
C ALA A 88 19.97 -22.75 9.85
N VAL A 89 20.91 -23.33 9.11
CA VAL A 89 20.63 -24.30 8.04
C VAL A 89 21.09 -25.68 8.48
N TYR A 90 20.18 -26.64 8.44
CA TYR A 90 20.36 -28.01 8.91
C TYR A 90 20.41 -28.99 7.74
N GLY A 91 20.96 -30.18 8.00
CA GLY A 91 21.34 -31.21 7.03
C GLY A 91 20.20 -31.73 6.15
N TRP A 92 20.47 -32.79 5.39
CA TRP A 92 19.47 -33.45 4.53
C TRP A 92 18.80 -34.62 5.26
N TYR A 93 17.63 -34.36 5.83
CA TYR A 93 16.82 -35.38 6.52
C TYR A 93 15.98 -36.17 5.53
N THR A 94 15.88 -37.48 5.74
CA THR A 94 15.08 -38.35 4.86
C THR A 94 13.61 -38.31 5.27
N LEU A 95 12.75 -37.87 4.35
CA LEU A 95 11.30 -37.92 4.52
C LEU A 95 10.81 -39.39 4.50
N PRO A 96 9.74 -39.73 5.23
CA PRO A 96 9.23 -41.09 5.30
C PRO A 96 8.40 -41.51 4.07
N PHE A 97 8.49 -40.76 2.97
CA PHE A 97 7.71 -40.99 1.76
C PHE A 97 8.49 -40.62 0.50
N THR A 98 8.08 -41.25 -0.60
CA THR A 98 8.60 -41.04 -1.94
C THR A 98 8.17 -39.69 -2.53
N LEU A 99 8.83 -39.23 -3.61
CA LEU A 99 8.41 -38.02 -4.33
C LEU A 99 6.95 -38.13 -4.82
N ALA A 100 6.55 -39.30 -5.33
CA ALA A 100 5.20 -39.55 -5.84
C ALA A 100 4.12 -39.48 -4.74
N GLU A 101 4.46 -39.88 -3.52
CA GLU A 101 3.58 -39.71 -2.36
C GLU A 101 3.59 -38.26 -1.86
N GLY A 102 4.75 -37.60 -1.92
CA GLY A 102 4.90 -36.18 -1.60
C GLY A 102 4.04 -35.27 -2.47
N GLN A 103 3.89 -35.57 -3.76
CA GLN A 103 3.02 -34.85 -4.71
C GLN A 103 1.54 -34.85 -4.30
N LYS A 104 1.11 -35.84 -3.50
CA LYS A 104 -0.27 -35.94 -3.00
C LYS A 104 -0.46 -35.20 -1.67
N LYS A 105 0.61 -34.62 -1.10
CA LYS A 105 0.60 -33.93 0.18
C LYS A 105 0.57 -32.42 -0.02
N THR A 106 -0.16 -31.75 0.87
CA THR A 106 -0.16 -30.29 0.99
C THR A 106 1.24 -29.77 1.35
N ARG A 107 1.49 -28.47 1.12
CA ARG A 107 2.72 -27.78 1.54
C ARG A 107 2.97 -27.97 3.04
N GLY A 108 1.94 -27.73 3.87
CA GLY A 108 2.00 -27.90 5.32
C GLY A 108 2.40 -29.33 5.73
N GLN A 109 1.79 -30.36 5.14
CA GLN A 109 2.15 -31.75 5.43
C GLN A 109 3.60 -32.10 5.08
N ARG A 110 4.16 -31.49 4.02
CA ARG A 110 5.57 -31.65 3.64
C ARG A 110 6.49 -30.96 4.64
N ILE A 111 6.14 -29.75 5.09
CA ILE A 111 6.86 -29.01 6.13
C ILE A 111 6.83 -29.78 7.46
N ASP A 112 5.66 -30.28 7.88
CA ASP A 112 5.51 -31.04 9.12
C ASP A 112 6.37 -32.31 9.10
N ALA A 113 6.45 -33.00 7.96
CA ALA A 113 7.30 -34.17 7.80
C ALA A 113 8.80 -33.84 7.85
N CYS A 114 9.21 -32.70 7.29
CA CYS A 114 10.57 -32.18 7.42
C CYS A 114 10.95 -31.92 8.87
N ILE A 115 10.08 -31.22 9.60
CA ILE A 115 10.26 -30.92 11.03
C ILE A 115 10.36 -32.22 11.83
N ALA A 116 9.47 -33.19 11.58
CA ALA A 116 9.47 -34.47 12.27
C ALA A 116 10.72 -35.31 12.00
N ALA A 117 11.33 -35.20 10.81
CA ALA A 117 12.56 -35.91 10.47
C ALA A 117 13.81 -35.30 11.13
N ALA A 118 13.79 -34.01 11.44
CA ALA A 118 14.89 -33.27 12.06
C ALA A 118 14.87 -33.35 13.59
N THR A 119 15.00 -34.57 14.13
CA THR A 119 14.89 -34.85 15.57
C THR A 119 15.99 -34.23 16.45
N ASP A 120 17.06 -33.74 15.85
CA ASP A 120 18.19 -33.08 16.50
C ASP A 120 18.07 -31.54 16.55
N VAL A 121 16.98 -30.98 16.02
CA VAL A 121 16.73 -29.54 16.00
C VAL A 121 15.66 -29.15 17.02
N ASP A 122 16.00 -28.25 17.94
CA ASP A 122 15.01 -27.59 18.79
C ASP A 122 14.36 -26.43 18.02
N PHE A 123 13.12 -26.63 17.60
CA PHE A 123 12.36 -25.63 16.84
C PHE A 123 11.81 -24.49 17.69
N SER A 124 11.77 -24.62 19.02
CA SER A 124 11.18 -23.61 19.91
C SER A 124 12.00 -22.32 19.98
N GLN A 125 13.28 -22.35 19.58
CA GLN A 125 14.15 -21.18 19.52
C GLN A 125 13.95 -20.32 18.25
N TYR A 126 13.18 -20.81 17.28
CA TYR A 126 13.00 -20.16 15.98
C TYR A 126 11.66 -19.46 15.88
N TYR A 127 11.65 -18.33 15.16
CA TYR A 127 10.44 -17.62 14.80
C TYR A 127 9.53 -18.46 13.89
N SER A 128 10.11 -19.09 12.87
CA SER A 128 9.41 -19.99 11.95
C SER A 128 10.38 -20.92 11.20
N VAL A 129 9.86 -21.72 10.28
CA VAL A 129 10.58 -22.80 9.56
C VAL A 129 10.52 -22.60 8.05
N ILE A 130 11.65 -22.85 7.39
CA ILE A 130 11.78 -23.02 5.95
C ILE A 130 12.19 -24.47 5.67
N ALA A 131 11.34 -25.24 5.00
CA ALA A 131 11.67 -26.57 4.51
C ALA A 131 12.26 -26.47 3.09
N ILE A 132 13.45 -27.02 2.87
CA ILE A 132 14.10 -27.08 1.56
C ILE A 132 13.98 -28.52 1.03
N LEU A 133 13.30 -28.71 -0.11
CA LEU A 133 13.11 -30.03 -0.72
C LEU A 133 14.18 -30.32 -1.78
N ASN A 134 14.58 -31.59 -1.92
CA ASN A 134 15.63 -31.99 -2.87
C ASN A 134 15.15 -32.25 -4.31
N ALA A 135 13.83 -32.22 -4.55
CA ALA A 135 13.24 -32.47 -5.86
C ALA A 135 12.11 -31.48 -6.15
N GLN A 136 11.96 -31.14 -7.43
CA GLN A 136 10.92 -30.23 -7.91
C GLN A 136 9.54 -30.82 -7.69
N ILE A 137 8.64 -30.03 -7.10
CA ILE A 137 7.29 -30.46 -6.77
C ILE A 137 6.35 -29.26 -6.71
N ASP A 138 6.53 -28.40 -5.72
CA ASP A 138 5.71 -27.24 -5.42
C ASP A 138 6.35 -26.50 -4.23
N SER A 139 6.40 -25.18 -4.34
CA SER A 139 6.95 -24.26 -3.36
C SER A 139 5.89 -23.27 -2.91
N GLY A 140 6.01 -22.76 -1.69
CA GLY A 140 5.16 -21.69 -1.21
C GLY A 140 5.09 -21.66 0.32
N SER A 141 4.06 -21.02 0.86
CA SER A 141 3.83 -20.93 2.29
C SER A 141 2.65 -21.78 2.76
N ALA A 142 2.66 -22.15 4.04
CA ALA A 142 1.55 -22.78 4.73
C ALA A 142 1.64 -22.53 6.24
N GLY A 143 0.62 -21.87 6.80
CA GLY A 143 0.53 -21.60 8.24
C GLY A 143 1.76 -20.87 8.80
N GLY A 144 2.20 -19.82 8.09
CA GLY A 144 3.34 -18.98 8.48
C GLY A 144 4.73 -19.60 8.28
N ARG A 145 4.81 -20.78 7.65
CA ARG A 145 6.04 -21.51 7.33
C ARG A 145 6.22 -21.59 5.82
N VAL A 146 7.45 -21.85 5.37
CA VAL A 146 7.81 -21.86 3.94
C VAL A 146 8.30 -23.24 3.52
N VAL A 147 7.99 -23.65 2.29
CA VAL A 147 8.58 -24.80 1.61
C VAL A 147 9.13 -24.37 0.25
N LEU A 148 10.40 -24.68 -0.02
CA LEU A 148 11.09 -24.34 -1.26
C LEU A 148 11.69 -25.59 -1.89
N ASP A 149 11.28 -25.90 -3.10
CA ASP A 149 11.94 -26.86 -3.98
C ASP A 149 13.11 -26.21 -4.75
N PRO A 150 13.93 -27.00 -5.49
CA PRO A 150 15.14 -26.48 -6.12
C PRO A 150 14.93 -25.36 -7.16
N LEU A 151 13.70 -25.11 -7.63
CA LEU A 151 13.42 -24.02 -8.57
C LEU A 151 13.04 -22.72 -7.87
N ALA A 152 12.79 -22.74 -6.56
CA ALA A 152 12.34 -21.58 -5.79
C ALA A 152 13.44 -20.96 -4.89
N TRP A 153 14.71 -21.33 -5.10
CA TRP A 153 15.85 -20.83 -4.31
C TRP A 153 16.36 -19.49 -4.82
N PHE A 154 15.46 -18.51 -4.90
CA PHE A 154 15.81 -17.14 -5.25
C PHE A 154 15.06 -16.13 -4.39
N VAL A 155 15.62 -14.92 -4.30
CA VAL A 155 15.26 -13.96 -3.27
C VAL A 155 13.80 -13.55 -3.38
N SER A 156 13.32 -13.20 -4.56
CA SER A 156 11.96 -12.70 -4.72
C SER A 156 10.89 -13.69 -4.26
N PHE A 157 11.03 -14.97 -4.62
CA PHE A 157 10.06 -15.99 -4.22
C PHE A 157 10.14 -16.27 -2.73
N ALA A 158 11.34 -16.51 -2.18
CA ALA A 158 11.48 -16.79 -0.76
C ALA A 158 11.03 -15.62 0.12
N ALA A 159 11.32 -14.37 -0.29
CA ALA A 159 10.83 -13.18 0.40
C ALA A 159 9.30 -13.07 0.37
N HIS A 160 8.65 -13.35 -0.77
CA HIS A 160 7.19 -13.40 -0.85
C HIS A 160 6.61 -14.39 0.18
N GLU A 161 7.12 -15.62 0.21
CA GLU A 161 6.61 -16.65 1.11
C GLU A 161 6.92 -16.40 2.58
N MET A 162 8.09 -15.82 2.87
CA MET A 162 8.43 -15.35 4.22
C MET A 162 7.51 -14.21 4.66
N GLY A 163 7.04 -13.35 3.75
CA GLY A 163 6.07 -12.29 4.01
C GLY A 163 4.79 -12.81 4.65
N HIS A 164 4.29 -13.95 4.20
CA HIS A 164 3.16 -14.64 4.84
C HIS A 164 3.48 -15.10 6.28
N GLY A 165 4.72 -15.48 6.56
CA GLY A 165 5.21 -15.76 7.92
C GLY A 165 5.24 -14.54 8.85
N TYR A 166 5.26 -13.33 8.28
CA TYR A 166 5.13 -12.07 9.02
C TYR A 166 3.68 -11.57 9.07
N GLY A 167 2.71 -12.33 8.56
CA GLY A 167 1.29 -11.98 8.60
C GLY A 167 0.82 -11.05 7.46
N LEU A 168 1.60 -10.98 6.38
CA LEU A 168 1.20 -10.28 5.17
C LEU A 168 0.27 -11.15 4.32
N ASP A 169 -0.74 -10.52 3.74
CA ASP A 169 -1.58 -11.10 2.69
C ASP A 169 -0.99 -10.69 1.33
N HIS A 170 -1.52 -11.20 0.23
CA HIS A 170 -1.18 -10.71 -1.10
C HIS A 170 -1.49 -9.21 -1.22
N SER A 171 -0.77 -8.53 -2.10
CA SER A 171 -1.13 -7.17 -2.53
C SER A 171 -1.99 -7.22 -3.79
N PHE A 172 -2.72 -6.14 -4.02
CA PHE A 172 -3.77 -6.09 -5.03
C PHE A 172 -3.61 -4.89 -5.96
N ASP A 173 -4.27 -4.93 -7.11
CA ASP A 173 -4.57 -3.73 -7.90
C ASP A 173 -6.08 -3.54 -8.11
N ASP A 174 -6.46 -2.34 -8.57
CA ASP A 174 -7.85 -1.95 -8.80
C ASP A 174 -8.45 -2.44 -10.15
N SER A 175 -7.74 -3.29 -10.91
CA SER A 175 -8.17 -3.69 -12.26
C SER A 175 -9.34 -4.68 -12.27
N GLY A 176 -9.54 -5.40 -11.16
CA GLY A 176 -10.50 -6.51 -11.07
C GLY A 176 -10.06 -7.78 -11.80
N VAL A 177 -8.85 -7.82 -12.36
CA VAL A 177 -8.29 -9.02 -13.00
C VAL A 177 -7.91 -10.06 -11.96
N VAL A 178 -8.22 -11.33 -12.21
CA VAL A 178 -7.73 -12.45 -11.40
C VAL A 178 -6.47 -12.98 -12.06
N TYR A 179 -5.30 -12.58 -11.55
CA TYR A 179 -4.01 -12.85 -12.19
C TYR A 179 -3.56 -14.31 -12.06
N ASP A 180 -3.80 -14.94 -10.91
CA ASP A 180 -3.49 -16.35 -10.66
C ASP A 180 -4.65 -17.06 -9.95
N PRO A 181 -5.69 -17.50 -10.70
CA PRO A 181 -6.85 -18.18 -10.11
C PRO A 181 -6.50 -19.53 -9.47
N GLY A 182 -5.31 -20.09 -9.73
CA GLY A 182 -4.84 -21.33 -9.11
C GLY A 182 -4.30 -21.12 -7.70
N SER A 183 -3.77 -19.93 -7.41
CA SER A 183 -3.23 -19.55 -6.10
C SER A 183 -4.19 -18.64 -5.32
N ASP A 184 -4.70 -17.59 -5.95
CA ASP A 184 -5.64 -16.63 -5.35
C ASP A 184 -6.68 -16.13 -6.35
N GLY A 185 -7.93 -16.56 -6.14
CA GLY A 185 -9.07 -16.18 -6.98
C GLY A 185 -9.64 -14.78 -6.72
N ARG A 186 -9.09 -14.02 -5.76
CA ARG A 186 -9.59 -12.68 -5.43
C ARG A 186 -9.22 -11.68 -6.54
N PRO A 187 -10.18 -10.88 -7.06
CA PRO A 187 -9.90 -9.86 -8.05
C PRO A 187 -8.82 -8.87 -7.59
N GLY A 188 -7.82 -8.65 -8.44
CA GLY A 188 -6.68 -7.78 -8.20
C GLY A 188 -5.48 -8.47 -7.53
N ALA A 189 -5.63 -9.67 -6.95
CA ALA A 189 -4.52 -10.35 -6.26
C ALA A 189 -3.34 -10.57 -7.21
N TYR A 190 -2.13 -10.30 -6.75
CA TYR A 190 -0.91 -10.30 -7.56
C TYR A 190 -0.81 -9.17 -8.60
N GLY A 191 -1.61 -8.11 -8.44
CA GLY A 191 -1.65 -6.96 -9.35
C GLY A 191 -0.66 -5.82 -9.02
N ASP A 192 -0.05 -5.81 -7.83
CA ASP A 192 0.85 -4.75 -7.38
C ASP A 192 2.31 -5.03 -7.77
N GLY A 193 2.70 -4.62 -8.98
CA GLY A 193 4.05 -4.82 -9.51
C GLY A 193 5.21 -4.15 -8.75
N TRP A 194 4.97 -3.44 -7.65
CA TRP A 194 6.00 -2.77 -6.86
C TRP A 194 6.09 -3.30 -5.43
N ASP A 195 5.30 -4.32 -5.11
CA ASP A 195 5.26 -4.97 -3.80
C ASP A 195 5.57 -6.45 -3.92
N ILE A 196 6.44 -6.93 -3.03
CA ILE A 196 6.85 -8.34 -3.02
C ILE A 196 5.66 -9.30 -2.79
N MET A 197 4.56 -8.86 -2.16
CA MET A 197 3.38 -9.69 -1.91
C MET A 197 2.49 -9.86 -3.15
N SER A 198 2.86 -9.31 -4.31
CA SER A 198 2.25 -9.63 -5.61
C SER A 198 3.12 -10.56 -6.47
N ALA A 199 4.05 -11.27 -5.83
CA ALA A 199 4.83 -12.39 -6.37
C ALA A 199 5.57 -12.09 -7.68
N MET A 200 6.80 -11.57 -7.55
CA MET A 200 7.79 -11.49 -8.64
C MET A 200 7.37 -10.68 -9.87
N THR A 201 6.27 -9.93 -9.80
CA THR A 201 5.87 -8.99 -10.84
C THR A 201 6.68 -7.71 -10.66
N PHE A 202 7.63 -7.42 -11.56
CA PHE A 202 8.41 -6.18 -11.55
C PHE A 202 7.71 -5.16 -12.46
N ALA A 203 6.74 -4.43 -11.93
CA ALA A 203 5.82 -3.59 -12.70
C ALA A 203 5.05 -4.38 -13.79
N GLY A 204 4.67 -5.63 -13.49
CA GLY A 204 4.03 -6.53 -14.46
C GLY A 204 4.97 -7.08 -15.54
N SER A 205 6.28 -6.96 -15.34
CA SER A 205 7.32 -7.54 -16.21
C SER A 205 8.14 -8.61 -15.50
N ASN A 206 8.90 -9.39 -16.30
CA ASN A 206 9.87 -10.34 -15.78
C ASN A 206 10.94 -9.64 -14.92
N PRO A 207 11.52 -10.34 -13.93
CA PRO A 207 12.61 -9.80 -13.12
C PRO A 207 13.77 -9.31 -13.98
N THR A 208 14.07 -8.01 -13.91
CA THR A 208 15.24 -7.41 -14.58
C THR A 208 16.45 -7.30 -13.65
N PHE A 209 16.26 -7.44 -12.33
CA PHE A 209 17.33 -7.49 -11.34
C PHE A 209 17.58 -8.94 -10.89
N ALA A 210 18.76 -9.46 -11.24
CA ALA A 210 19.29 -10.72 -10.74
C ALA A 210 20.47 -10.44 -9.79
N GLY A 211 20.33 -10.78 -8.53
CA GLY A 211 21.41 -10.80 -7.54
C GLY A 211 22.17 -12.12 -7.54
N ARG A 212 23.00 -12.33 -6.51
CA ARG A 212 23.77 -13.58 -6.31
C ARG A 212 22.88 -14.83 -6.34
N PHE A 213 21.67 -14.74 -5.82
CA PHE A 213 20.72 -15.85 -5.72
C PHE A 213 19.56 -15.70 -6.72
N GLY A 214 19.80 -15.16 -7.92
CA GLY A 214 18.76 -15.04 -8.95
C GLY A 214 17.90 -13.79 -8.78
N ALA A 215 16.63 -13.87 -9.21
CA ALA A 215 15.71 -12.72 -9.16
C ALA A 215 15.57 -12.18 -7.72
N SER A 216 15.70 -10.87 -7.58
CA SER A 216 15.71 -10.18 -6.30
C SER A 216 14.80 -8.95 -6.32
N GLY A 217 14.01 -8.77 -5.25
CA GLY A 217 13.06 -7.66 -5.12
C GLY A 217 11.68 -7.92 -5.75
N PRO A 218 10.80 -6.90 -5.84
CA PRO A 218 10.96 -5.56 -5.25
C PRO A 218 10.87 -5.58 -3.71
N GLY A 219 10.95 -4.43 -3.06
CA GLY A 219 10.63 -4.26 -1.63
C GLY A 219 9.13 -4.43 -1.32
N LEU A 220 8.76 -4.12 -0.08
CA LEU A 220 7.35 -4.00 0.34
C LEU A 220 6.79 -2.61 0.02
N ASN A 221 5.48 -2.51 -0.21
CA ASN A 221 4.76 -1.24 -0.24
C ASN A 221 4.59 -0.65 1.17
N ALA A 222 4.43 0.66 1.24
CA ALA A 222 4.28 1.45 2.44
C ALA A 222 3.10 1.02 3.31
N PRO A 223 1.90 0.69 2.80
CA PRO A 223 0.83 0.22 3.69
C PRO A 223 1.16 -1.12 4.36
N ASN A 224 1.88 -2.04 3.71
CA ASN A 224 2.39 -3.25 4.37
C ASN A 224 3.43 -2.92 5.45
N LEU A 225 4.37 -2.00 5.17
CA LEU A 225 5.36 -1.55 6.15
C LEU A 225 4.71 -0.84 7.36
N ASP A 226 3.68 -0.02 7.13
CA ASP A 226 2.90 0.64 8.17
C ASP A 226 2.12 -0.38 9.02
N LYS A 227 1.47 -1.35 8.38
CA LYS A 227 0.75 -2.46 9.03
C LYS A 227 1.66 -3.26 9.97
N LEU A 228 2.91 -3.48 9.57
CA LEU A 228 3.92 -4.15 10.39
C LEU A 228 4.54 -3.25 11.47
N GLY A 229 4.23 -1.95 11.46
CA GLY A 229 4.81 -0.97 12.38
C GLY A 229 6.28 -0.67 12.10
N TRP A 230 6.72 -0.85 10.85
CA TRP A 230 8.10 -0.62 10.42
C TRP A 230 8.36 0.81 9.95
N LEU A 231 7.32 1.57 9.64
CA LEU A 231 7.44 3.01 9.44
C LEU A 231 7.44 3.74 10.78
N ALA A 232 8.48 4.55 11.02
CA ALA A 232 8.50 5.44 12.17
C ALA A 232 7.35 6.46 12.05
N ALA A 233 6.58 6.66 13.13
CA ALA A 233 5.38 7.49 13.10
C ALA A 233 5.63 8.94 12.62
N ASN A 234 6.81 9.51 12.92
CA ASN A 234 7.20 10.85 12.44
C ASN A 234 7.59 10.90 10.95
N ARG A 235 7.63 9.74 10.27
CA ARG A 235 7.85 9.59 8.83
C ARG A 235 6.55 9.29 8.07
N VAL A 236 5.41 9.29 8.76
CA VAL A 236 4.08 9.17 8.15
C VAL A 236 3.32 10.48 8.37
N VAL A 237 2.79 11.07 7.30
CA VAL A 237 1.96 12.28 7.39
C VAL A 237 0.51 11.93 7.04
N THR A 238 -0.45 12.54 7.72
CA THR A 238 -1.88 12.45 7.35
C THR A 238 -2.32 13.79 6.82
N TRP A 239 -2.85 13.80 5.60
CA TRP A 239 -3.45 14.98 5.00
C TRP A 239 -4.75 15.36 5.72
N ASP A 240 -4.95 16.66 5.96
CA ASP A 240 -6.01 17.19 6.83
C ASP A 240 -7.07 18.03 6.09
N GLY A 241 -7.00 18.12 4.76
CA GLY A 241 -8.08 18.65 3.91
C GLY A 241 -7.74 19.87 3.04
N PRO A 242 -7.02 20.90 3.52
CA PRO A 242 -6.52 21.98 2.68
C PRO A 242 -5.46 21.48 1.69
N SER A 243 -5.23 22.20 0.59
CA SER A 243 -4.18 21.81 -0.34
C SER A 243 -2.80 21.92 0.32
N GLN A 244 -2.06 20.83 0.30
CA GLN A 244 -0.78 20.70 0.98
C GLN A 244 0.28 20.13 0.03
N THR A 245 1.47 20.70 0.07
CA THR A 245 2.65 20.14 -0.59
C THR A 245 3.43 19.28 0.43
N ILE A 246 3.70 18.04 0.06
CA ILE A 246 4.35 17.04 0.89
C ILE A 246 5.63 16.58 0.21
N ASN A 247 6.73 16.56 0.97
CA ASN A 247 8.00 15.98 0.51
C ASN A 247 8.09 14.53 1.00
N LEU A 248 8.15 13.60 0.05
CA LEU A 248 8.31 12.18 0.26
C LEU A 248 9.79 11.80 0.12
N ALA A 249 10.30 11.00 1.05
CA ALA A 249 11.53 10.24 0.86
C ALA A 249 11.18 8.95 0.11
N ALA A 250 12.09 8.46 -0.74
CA ALA A 250 11.88 7.18 -1.39
C ALA A 250 11.81 6.07 -0.34
N LEU A 251 10.85 5.16 -0.46
CA LEU A 251 10.58 4.11 0.50
C LEU A 251 11.78 3.17 0.66
N ASN A 252 12.54 2.94 -0.42
CA ASN A 252 13.77 2.18 -0.43
C ASN A 252 15.04 3.01 -0.09
N HIS A 253 14.88 4.25 0.36
CA HIS A 253 15.94 5.14 0.88
C HIS A 253 15.48 5.84 2.18
N PRO A 254 15.29 5.08 3.29
CA PRO A 254 14.81 5.63 4.55
C PRO A 254 15.74 6.69 5.16
N GLU A 255 17.01 6.72 4.77
CA GLU A 255 17.99 7.74 5.14
C GLU A 255 17.69 9.13 4.56
N ALA A 256 16.93 9.20 3.46
CA ALA A 256 16.54 10.47 2.85
C ALA A 256 15.56 11.24 3.74
N SER A 257 15.62 12.58 3.65
CA SER A 257 14.74 13.46 4.44
C SER A 257 13.35 13.58 3.80
N GLY A 258 12.29 13.51 4.61
CA GLY A 258 10.90 13.59 4.15
C GLY A 258 10.05 12.45 4.70
N TYR A 259 8.76 12.42 4.37
CA TYR A 259 7.86 11.35 4.80
C TYR A 259 8.04 10.11 3.92
N LEU A 260 7.98 8.90 4.49
CA LEU A 260 7.99 7.65 3.72
C LEU A 260 6.62 7.31 3.16
N MET A 261 5.56 7.86 3.78
CA MET A 261 4.19 7.66 3.35
C MET A 261 3.33 8.88 3.70
N ALA A 262 2.43 9.25 2.79
CA ALA A 262 1.31 10.12 3.11
C ALA A 262 0.02 9.30 3.16
N LYS A 263 -0.79 9.46 4.20
CA LYS A 263 -2.17 8.97 4.30
C LYS A 263 -3.12 10.09 3.88
N VAL A 264 -4.12 9.75 3.08
CA VAL A 264 -5.10 10.67 2.50
C VAL A 264 -6.50 10.14 2.83
N PRO A 265 -7.02 10.45 4.02
CA PRO A 265 -8.40 10.13 4.36
C PRO A 265 -9.34 10.91 3.45
N PHE A 266 -10.34 10.22 2.91
CA PHE A 266 -11.38 10.83 2.09
C PHE A 266 -12.78 10.42 2.52
N ASP A 267 -12.93 9.24 3.13
CA ASP A 267 -14.17 8.77 3.71
C ASP A 267 -14.23 9.14 5.21
N ALA A 268 -15.01 10.18 5.53
CA ALA A 268 -15.24 10.57 6.92
C ALA A 268 -16.09 9.57 7.70
N ALA A 269 -16.88 8.73 7.01
CA ALA A 269 -17.70 7.69 7.64
C ALA A 269 -16.88 6.42 7.90
N ASN A 270 -15.81 6.19 7.15
CA ASN A 270 -14.93 5.05 7.34
C ASN A 270 -13.44 5.44 7.35
N PRO A 271 -12.83 5.62 8.55
CA PRO A 271 -11.42 5.99 8.65
C PRO A 271 -10.45 4.90 8.16
N ASN A 272 -10.93 3.68 7.89
CA ASN A 272 -10.15 2.60 7.29
C ASN A 272 -10.24 2.57 5.76
N HIS A 273 -10.84 3.59 5.15
CA HIS A 273 -10.92 3.77 3.70
C HIS A 273 -10.20 5.06 3.30
N TYR A 274 -8.98 4.93 2.79
CA TYR A 274 -8.09 6.05 2.51
C TYR A 274 -7.07 5.70 1.43
N TYR A 275 -6.43 6.72 0.84
CA TYR A 275 -5.28 6.49 -0.04
C TYR A 275 -3.97 6.59 0.74
N THR A 276 -2.98 5.82 0.32
CA THR A 276 -1.57 6.03 0.67
C THR A 276 -0.79 6.50 -0.54
N VAL A 277 0.23 7.31 -0.32
CA VAL A 277 1.15 7.79 -1.37
C VAL A 277 2.58 7.49 -0.94
N GLU A 278 3.35 6.85 -1.82
CA GLU A 278 4.76 6.52 -1.61
C GLU A 278 5.60 6.89 -2.84
N PHE A 279 6.90 7.10 -2.62
CA PHE A 279 7.87 7.28 -3.69
C PHE A 279 8.82 6.07 -3.74
N ARG A 280 9.08 5.53 -4.94
CA ARG A 280 9.99 4.40 -5.16
C ARG A 280 11.09 4.78 -6.12
N ARG A 281 12.31 4.32 -5.83
CA ARG A 281 13.47 4.49 -6.73
C ARG A 281 13.93 3.17 -7.31
N GLN A 282 14.40 3.20 -8.55
CA GLN A 282 14.98 2.06 -9.25
C GLN A 282 16.40 1.76 -8.74
N THR A 283 16.51 1.47 -7.44
CA THR A 283 17.76 1.29 -6.69
C THR A 283 17.56 0.25 -5.58
N GLY A 284 18.65 -0.26 -5.00
CA GLY A 284 18.57 -1.28 -3.96
C GLY A 284 17.83 -2.55 -4.43
N TRP A 285 16.85 -3.00 -3.63
CA TRP A 285 15.98 -4.13 -3.98
C TRP A 285 14.96 -3.80 -5.08
N ASP A 286 14.73 -2.52 -5.35
CA ASP A 286 13.80 -2.05 -6.39
C ASP A 286 14.49 -1.81 -7.74
N LYS A 287 15.76 -2.19 -7.91
CA LYS A 287 16.48 -2.07 -9.20
C LYS A 287 15.73 -2.67 -10.39
N GLY A 288 14.83 -3.63 -10.12
CA GLY A 288 14.08 -4.30 -11.16
C GLY A 288 12.83 -3.55 -11.66
N ILE A 289 12.36 -2.52 -10.94
CA ILE A 289 11.22 -1.68 -11.38
C ILE A 289 11.64 -0.86 -12.62
N PRO A 290 10.72 -0.33 -13.45
CA PRO A 290 11.10 0.29 -14.73
C PRO A 290 11.75 1.67 -14.59
N GLN A 291 11.38 2.45 -13.56
CA GLN A 291 11.85 3.81 -13.31
C GLN A 291 11.49 4.27 -11.89
N ASP A 292 12.08 5.38 -11.46
CA ASP A 292 11.64 6.12 -10.26
C ASP A 292 10.19 6.58 -10.44
N THR A 293 9.33 6.38 -9.44
CA THR A 293 7.89 6.65 -9.58
C THR A 293 7.20 6.88 -8.24
N VAL A 294 6.10 7.66 -8.26
CA VAL A 294 5.18 7.75 -7.13
C VAL A 294 4.02 6.77 -7.36
N LEU A 295 3.67 6.02 -6.32
CA LEU A 295 2.57 5.07 -6.32
C LEU A 295 1.47 5.51 -5.36
N ILE A 296 0.24 5.14 -5.67
CA ILE A 296 -0.93 5.39 -4.86
C ILE A 296 -1.62 4.06 -4.61
N HIS A 297 -1.88 3.73 -3.36
CA HIS A 297 -2.68 2.57 -2.98
C HIS A 297 -3.96 3.02 -2.28
N GLU A 298 -5.05 2.32 -2.52
CA GLU A 298 -6.29 2.43 -1.76
C GLU A 298 -6.30 1.36 -0.67
N VAL A 299 -6.40 1.80 0.58
CA VAL A 299 -6.75 0.92 1.68
C VAL A 299 -8.26 0.82 1.72
N ARG A 300 -8.79 -0.39 1.56
CA ARG A 300 -10.23 -0.63 1.52
C ARG A 300 -10.77 -1.17 2.85
N PRO A 301 -12.10 -1.11 3.07
CA PRO A 301 -12.72 -1.57 4.32
C PRO A 301 -12.50 -3.06 4.65
N ASP A 302 -12.09 -3.87 3.68
CA ASP A 302 -11.70 -5.28 3.86
C ASP A 302 -10.31 -5.44 4.49
N GLY A 303 -9.56 -4.35 4.66
CA GLY A 303 -8.20 -4.35 5.21
C GLY A 303 -7.12 -4.68 4.18
N LEU A 304 -7.45 -4.71 2.89
CA LEU A 304 -6.52 -4.96 1.78
C LEU A 304 -6.07 -3.66 1.12
N PHE A 305 -4.94 -3.75 0.41
CA PHE A 305 -4.26 -2.62 -0.21
C PHE A 305 -4.24 -2.79 -1.73
N TYR A 306 -4.84 -1.83 -2.45
CA TYR A 306 -5.05 -1.88 -3.89
C TYR A 306 -4.24 -0.80 -4.59
N LEU A 307 -3.25 -1.18 -5.39
CA LEU A 307 -2.53 -0.27 -6.28
C LEU A 307 -3.51 0.37 -7.27
N ILE A 308 -3.57 1.70 -7.30
CA ILE A 308 -4.46 2.45 -8.17
C ILE A 308 -3.87 2.57 -9.57
N ARG A 309 -4.56 2.06 -10.59
CA ARG A 309 -4.13 2.12 -11.99
C ARG A 309 -4.87 3.17 -12.81
N ALA A 310 -5.91 3.78 -12.25
CA ALA A 310 -6.66 4.86 -12.88
C ALA A 310 -5.76 6.05 -13.29
N ASN A 311 -6.26 6.90 -14.19
CA ASN A 311 -5.60 8.15 -14.63
C ASN A 311 -4.22 7.96 -15.30
N GLY A 312 -4.06 6.90 -16.10
CA GLY A 312 -2.88 6.71 -16.96
C GLY A 312 -1.91 5.62 -16.48
N GLY A 313 -2.30 4.83 -15.49
CA GLY A 313 -1.51 3.72 -14.97
C GLY A 313 -1.10 3.90 -13.50
N PRO A 314 -0.44 2.87 -12.93
CA PRO A 314 0.01 2.89 -11.54
C PRO A 314 1.16 3.86 -11.29
N GLU A 315 2.04 4.02 -12.28
CA GLU A 315 3.21 4.88 -12.18
C GLU A 315 2.86 6.35 -12.36
N ARG A 316 3.16 7.18 -11.37
CA ARG A 316 2.93 8.63 -11.43
C ARG A 316 4.25 9.40 -11.52
N LEU A 317 4.40 10.12 -12.62
CA LEU A 317 5.55 10.97 -12.96
C LEU A 317 5.24 12.45 -12.76
N PRO A 318 6.26 13.33 -12.68
CA PRO A 318 6.06 14.76 -12.52
C PRO A 318 5.08 15.36 -13.55
N GLY A 319 4.13 16.15 -13.05
CA GLY A 319 3.05 16.75 -13.81
C GLY A 319 1.79 15.89 -13.95
N GLN A 320 1.83 14.60 -13.60
CA GLN A 320 0.65 13.74 -13.61
C GLN A 320 -0.16 13.89 -12.32
N THR A 321 -1.48 13.76 -12.44
CA THR A 321 -2.44 13.91 -11.34
C THR A 321 -3.40 12.74 -11.29
N PHE A 322 -3.58 12.16 -10.09
CA PHE A 322 -4.71 11.30 -9.79
C PHE A 322 -5.89 12.18 -9.47
N HIS A 323 -6.97 12.01 -10.22
CA HIS A 323 -8.24 12.68 -9.95
C HIS A 323 -9.24 11.62 -9.51
N ASP A 324 -9.67 11.70 -8.25
CA ASP A 324 -10.84 11.00 -7.78
C ASP A 324 -11.94 12.02 -7.49
N VAL A 325 -12.78 12.24 -8.49
CA VAL A 325 -13.93 13.14 -8.43
C VAL A 325 -14.97 12.63 -7.43
N THR A 326 -15.08 11.31 -7.24
CA THR A 326 -16.08 10.69 -6.37
C THR A 326 -15.78 11.01 -4.91
N ASN A 327 -14.53 10.83 -4.50
CA ASN A 327 -14.10 11.12 -3.13
C ASN A 327 -13.53 12.53 -2.95
N ASN A 328 -13.57 13.34 -4.02
CA ASN A 328 -13.11 14.72 -4.06
C ASN A 328 -11.65 14.89 -3.61
N VAL A 329 -10.75 14.09 -4.18
CA VAL A 329 -9.30 14.10 -3.91
C VAL A 329 -8.53 14.22 -5.21
N ALA A 330 -7.51 15.07 -5.19
CA ALA A 330 -6.50 15.12 -6.23
C ALA A 330 -5.09 15.01 -5.63
N ILE A 331 -4.26 14.18 -6.26
CA ILE A 331 -2.87 13.92 -5.87
C ILE A 331 -1.98 14.14 -7.11
N THR A 332 -1.16 15.18 -7.10
CA THR A 332 -0.25 15.55 -8.20
C THR A 332 1.19 15.31 -7.80
N VAL A 333 1.96 14.63 -8.65
CA VAL A 333 3.42 14.59 -8.53
C VAL A 333 3.99 15.88 -9.10
N LEU A 334 4.64 16.70 -8.27
CA LEU A 334 5.23 17.97 -8.70
C LEU A 334 6.66 17.80 -9.19
N ASN A 335 7.46 16.98 -8.50
CA ASN A 335 8.87 16.78 -8.80
C ASN A 335 9.35 15.42 -8.27
N MET A 336 10.40 14.87 -8.88
CA MET A 336 11.20 13.77 -8.33
C MET A 336 12.68 14.15 -8.47
N ASP A 337 13.44 13.98 -7.40
CA ASP A 337 14.87 14.27 -7.35
C ASP A 337 15.65 13.02 -6.91
N SER A 338 16.32 12.43 -7.89
CA SER A 338 17.15 11.24 -7.72
C SER A 338 18.44 11.51 -6.93
N THR A 339 18.86 12.76 -6.76
CA THR A 339 20.05 13.11 -5.97
C THR A 339 19.75 13.06 -4.48
N SER A 340 18.61 13.62 -4.08
CA SER A 340 18.16 13.63 -2.69
C SER A 340 17.32 12.39 -2.31
N SER A 341 16.99 11.54 -3.28
CA SER A 341 16.02 10.44 -3.12
C SER A 341 14.67 10.91 -2.59
N THR A 342 14.17 12.04 -3.12
CA THR A 342 12.89 12.61 -2.71
C THR A 342 11.94 12.86 -3.88
N ALA A 343 10.65 12.92 -3.58
CA ALA A 343 9.61 13.37 -4.50
C ALA A 343 8.70 14.37 -3.79
N THR A 344 8.26 15.39 -4.52
CA THR A 344 7.32 16.39 -4.01
C THR A 344 5.94 16.11 -4.61
N VAL A 345 4.93 15.95 -3.76
CA VAL A 345 3.54 15.79 -4.18
C VAL A 345 2.66 16.92 -3.64
N ASN A 346 1.59 17.26 -4.35
CA ASN A 346 0.50 18.08 -3.82
C ASN A 346 -0.73 17.21 -3.62
N ILE A 347 -1.38 17.36 -2.48
CA ILE A 347 -2.62 16.68 -2.13
C ILE A 347 -3.64 17.76 -1.79
N GLY A 348 -4.86 17.64 -2.32
CA GLY A 348 -5.93 18.60 -2.07
C GLY A 348 -7.30 18.08 -2.50
N ARG A 349 -8.32 18.94 -2.38
CA ARG A 349 -9.65 18.65 -2.92
C ARG A 349 -9.65 18.80 -4.44
N ASP A 350 -10.18 17.81 -5.16
CA ASP A 350 -10.26 17.85 -6.62
C ASP A 350 -11.17 18.97 -7.12
N GLU A 351 -12.30 19.18 -6.44
CA GLU A 351 -13.29 20.20 -6.70
C GLU A 351 -13.63 20.97 -5.42
N VAL A 352 -13.62 22.30 -5.52
CA VAL A 352 -13.97 23.20 -4.42
C VAL A 352 -14.98 24.24 -4.88
N TRP A 353 -15.98 24.53 -4.05
CA TRP A 353 -17.04 25.48 -4.32
C TRP A 353 -16.93 26.73 -3.45
N VAL A 354 -17.15 27.89 -4.08
CA VAL A 354 -17.22 29.21 -3.45
C VAL A 354 -18.54 29.88 -3.81
N ASP A 355 -19.17 30.52 -2.82
CA ASP A 355 -20.34 31.38 -2.97
C ASP A 355 -20.24 32.57 -2.02
N PHE A 356 -20.05 33.76 -2.60
CA PHE A 356 -19.92 35.02 -1.84
C PHE A 356 -21.21 35.40 -1.08
N ASN A 357 -22.35 34.85 -1.51
CA ASN A 357 -23.65 35.11 -0.92
C ASN A 357 -24.05 34.07 0.14
N TYR A 358 -23.23 33.04 0.36
CA TYR A 358 -23.52 32.03 1.37
C TYR A 358 -23.58 32.67 2.77
N ARG A 359 -24.59 32.27 3.56
CA ARG A 359 -24.85 32.76 4.92
C ARG A 359 -24.87 31.65 5.97
N GLY A 360 -24.67 30.39 5.56
CA GLY A 360 -24.58 29.28 6.49
C GLY A 360 -23.29 29.33 7.32
N SER A 361 -23.34 28.73 8.50
CA SER A 361 -22.19 28.67 9.41
C SER A 361 -21.15 27.62 9.00
N THR A 362 -21.56 26.57 8.31
CA THR A 362 -20.70 25.45 7.90
C THR A 362 -20.13 25.69 6.52
N LYS A 363 -18.80 25.66 6.39
CA LYS A 363 -18.09 25.87 5.12
C LYS A 363 -17.10 24.73 4.89
N LEU A 364 -17.42 23.86 3.95
CA LEU A 364 -16.63 22.66 3.63
C LEU A 364 -16.09 22.69 2.20
N GLY A 365 -16.37 23.76 1.45
CA GLY A 365 -15.99 23.87 0.04
C GLY A 365 -16.79 22.94 -0.87
N THR A 366 -17.96 22.46 -0.44
CA THR A 366 -18.86 21.62 -1.26
C THR A 366 -19.96 22.47 -1.88
N PHE A 367 -20.73 21.92 -2.82
CA PHE A 367 -21.83 22.66 -3.45
C PHE A 367 -22.85 23.21 -2.44
N ASP A 368 -23.21 22.41 -1.43
CA ASP A 368 -24.20 22.77 -0.40
C ASP A 368 -23.61 23.59 0.75
N PHE A 369 -22.32 23.38 1.05
CA PHE A 369 -21.57 24.09 2.09
C PHE A 369 -20.34 24.78 1.49
N PRO A 370 -20.52 25.76 0.57
CA PRO A 370 -19.42 26.40 -0.12
C PRO A 370 -18.61 27.29 0.81
N TYR A 371 -17.37 27.57 0.42
CA TYR A 371 -16.61 28.65 1.03
C TYR A 371 -17.19 30.01 0.65
N THR A 372 -16.91 31.01 1.48
CA THR A 372 -17.41 32.38 1.26
C THR A 372 -16.38 33.30 0.61
N THR A 373 -15.13 32.83 0.53
CA THR A 373 -14.00 33.60 0.04
C THR A 373 -13.23 32.87 -1.05
N LEU A 374 -12.69 33.63 -2.00
CA LEU A 374 -11.76 33.14 -2.99
C LEU A 374 -10.51 32.58 -2.31
N ALA A 375 -10.03 33.19 -1.22
CA ALA A 375 -8.86 32.72 -0.49
C ALA A 375 -9.07 31.32 0.13
N GLU A 376 -10.21 31.07 0.78
CA GLU A 376 -10.59 29.75 1.30
C GLU A 376 -10.62 28.71 0.17
N GLY A 377 -11.23 29.07 -0.96
CA GLY A 377 -11.29 28.21 -2.15
C GLY A 377 -9.92 27.87 -2.72
N LEU A 378 -9.08 28.88 -2.95
CA LEU A 378 -7.72 28.73 -3.46
C LEU A 378 -6.81 27.95 -2.52
N ASN A 379 -6.95 28.12 -1.20
CA ASN A 379 -6.17 27.37 -0.22
C ASN A 379 -6.54 25.89 -0.19
N THR A 380 -7.78 25.54 -0.55
CA THR A 380 -8.29 24.16 -0.43
C THR A 380 -8.13 23.35 -1.71
N VAL A 381 -8.35 23.97 -2.89
CA VAL A 381 -8.33 23.25 -4.17
C VAL A 381 -6.94 22.65 -4.44
N ALA A 382 -6.87 21.40 -4.88
CA ALA A 382 -5.60 20.76 -5.22
C ALA A 382 -4.89 21.48 -6.38
N TYR A 383 -3.58 21.24 -6.49
CA TYR A 383 -2.89 21.47 -7.75
C TYR A 383 -3.56 20.67 -8.86
N GLY A 384 -3.88 21.30 -9.98
CA GLY A 384 -4.62 20.68 -11.09
C GLY A 384 -6.12 20.52 -10.85
N GLY A 385 -6.64 20.82 -9.65
CA GLY A 385 -8.06 20.74 -9.31
C GLY A 385 -8.90 21.88 -9.92
N THR A 386 -10.20 21.87 -9.61
CA THR A 386 -11.21 22.80 -10.12
C THR A 386 -11.83 23.63 -8.99
N LEU A 387 -11.75 24.95 -9.10
CA LEU A 387 -12.43 25.90 -8.23
C LEU A 387 -13.68 26.43 -8.95
N LYS A 388 -14.86 26.07 -8.44
CA LYS A 388 -16.16 26.54 -8.94
C LYS A 388 -16.67 27.68 -8.08
N ILE A 389 -17.10 28.76 -8.72
CA ILE A 389 -17.60 29.97 -8.05
C ILE A 389 -19.02 30.24 -8.52
N LYS A 390 -19.98 30.26 -7.58
CA LYS A 390 -21.38 30.62 -7.89
C LYS A 390 -21.48 32.11 -8.23
N ALA A 391 -22.44 32.44 -9.10
CA ALA A 391 -22.68 33.81 -9.54
C ALA A 391 -22.77 34.81 -8.38
N GLY A 392 -22.09 35.95 -8.54
CA GLY A 392 -21.98 36.95 -7.48
C GLY A 392 -20.76 37.84 -7.66
N SER A 393 -20.62 38.80 -6.74
CA SER A 393 -19.51 39.75 -6.77
C SER A 393 -18.86 39.85 -5.40
N ARG A 394 -17.54 39.99 -5.38
CA ARG A 394 -16.81 40.30 -4.15
C ARG A 394 -15.58 41.17 -4.42
N ASN A 395 -15.42 42.20 -3.61
CA ASN A 395 -14.22 43.01 -3.61
C ASN A 395 -13.14 42.34 -2.75
N GLU A 396 -12.46 41.35 -3.32
CA GLU A 396 -11.27 40.73 -2.74
C GLU A 396 -10.19 40.52 -3.81
N THR A 397 -8.93 40.47 -3.38
CA THR A 397 -7.78 40.14 -4.21
C THR A 397 -7.22 38.80 -3.77
N ALA A 398 -6.70 38.02 -4.72
CA ALA A 398 -6.03 36.77 -4.39
C ALA A 398 -4.85 36.51 -5.33
N ILE A 399 -3.88 35.76 -4.82
CA ILE A 399 -2.73 35.28 -5.58
C ILE A 399 -3.01 33.84 -6.00
N ILE A 400 -3.04 33.60 -7.30
CA ILE A 400 -3.12 32.25 -7.86
C ILE A 400 -1.68 31.81 -8.18
N ASN A 401 -1.12 30.96 -7.34
CA ASN A 401 0.28 30.50 -7.41
C ASN A 401 0.42 29.00 -7.72
N LYS A 402 -0.69 28.30 -7.95
CA LYS A 402 -0.71 26.89 -8.35
C LYS A 402 -1.65 26.70 -9.54
N ARG A 403 -1.34 25.69 -10.36
CA ARG A 403 -2.18 25.31 -11.49
C ARG A 403 -3.54 24.86 -10.98
N MET A 404 -4.62 25.33 -11.60
CA MET A 404 -6.00 24.92 -11.33
C MET A 404 -6.90 25.38 -12.49
N ARG A 405 -8.11 24.83 -12.55
CA ARG A 405 -9.20 25.36 -13.37
C ARG A 405 -10.11 26.23 -12.50
N ILE A 406 -10.51 27.40 -12.98
CA ILE A 406 -11.48 28.27 -12.29
C ILE A 406 -12.71 28.42 -13.18
N GLU A 407 -13.89 28.15 -12.63
CA GLU A 407 -15.16 28.13 -13.36
C GLU A 407 -16.23 28.96 -12.66
N ALA A 408 -16.95 29.77 -13.44
CA ALA A 408 -18.18 30.41 -12.98
C ALA A 408 -19.37 29.45 -13.14
N TYR A 409 -20.27 29.43 -12.15
CA TYR A 409 -21.47 28.61 -12.15
C TYR A 409 -22.73 29.46 -11.94
N GLY A 410 -23.75 29.24 -12.77
CA GLY A 410 -25.07 29.88 -12.60
C GLY A 410 -25.12 31.38 -12.97
N GLY A 411 -24.08 31.94 -13.58
CA GLY A 411 -24.06 33.34 -14.02
C GLY A 411 -22.66 33.98 -13.94
N THR A 412 -22.62 35.31 -14.02
CA THR A 412 -21.36 36.08 -13.98
C THR A 412 -20.77 36.11 -12.56
N VAL A 413 -19.47 35.90 -12.48
CA VAL A 413 -18.67 36.06 -11.26
C VAL A 413 -17.77 37.28 -11.42
N THR A 414 -17.81 38.22 -10.47
CA THR A 414 -16.96 39.41 -10.45
C THR A 414 -16.07 39.43 -9.22
N ILE A 415 -14.76 39.59 -9.40
CA ILE A 415 -13.76 39.56 -8.33
C ILE A 415 -12.91 40.83 -8.41
N GLY A 416 -12.67 41.48 -7.26
CA GLY A 416 -11.79 42.65 -7.16
C GLY A 416 -12.42 43.96 -7.67
N ARG A 417 -13.75 44.05 -7.66
CA ARG A 417 -14.50 45.28 -7.95
C ARG A 417 -15.48 45.61 -6.83
#